data_AF-A0ABD6WP79-F1
#
_entry.id   AF-A0ABD6WP79-F1
#
_cell.length_a   1.000
_cell.length_b   1.000
_cell.length_c   1.000
_cell.angle_alpha   90.00
_cell.angle_beta   90.00
_cell.angle_gamma   90.00
#
_symmetry.space_group_name_H-M   'P 1'
#
loop_
_entity.id
_entity.type
_entity.pdbx_description
1 polymer ?
#
loop_
_entity_poly.entity_id
_entity_poly.type
_entity_poly.pdbx_seq_one_letter_code
_entity_poly.pdbx_strand_id
1 'polypeptide(L)'
;MIEQLKQAKNWEDRYRLIIQAGKNLSRPNDDELAQMQAITGCEAKMWFQIMPKNDRTFQFNGFSEARIMNGLLWILLNQINGKTADELNTFDITAFFSELGISQRLSETRLNGLNQIAQQLKNLCI
;
A
#
# COMPACT_ATOMS: atom_id res chain seq x y z
N MET A 1 5.78 6.46 -12.97
CA MET A 1 4.68 6.81 -12.05
C MET A 1 5.19 7.39 -10.72
N ILE A 2 6.03 6.67 -9.95
CA ILE A 2 6.58 7.19 -8.69
C ILE A 2 7.36 8.51 -8.90
N GLU A 3 8.20 8.58 -9.93
CA GLU A 3 8.92 9.82 -10.27
C GLU A 3 7.98 10.98 -10.65
N GLN A 4 6.82 10.69 -11.27
CA GLN A 4 5.81 11.72 -11.58
C GLN A 4 5.11 12.23 -10.31
N LEU A 5 4.88 11.37 -9.31
CA LEU A 5 4.34 11.78 -8.01
C LEU A 5 5.27 12.73 -7.26
N LYS A 6 6.59 12.50 -7.34
CA LYS A 6 7.62 13.38 -6.78
C LYS A 6 7.66 14.74 -7.48
N GLN A 7 7.42 14.76 -8.79
CA GLN A 7 7.42 16.00 -9.61
C GLN A 7 6.10 16.77 -9.57
N ALA A 8 5.04 16.24 -8.96
CA ALA A 8 3.75 16.91 -8.88
C ALA A 8 3.84 18.23 -8.09
N LYS A 9 3.41 19.33 -8.73
CA LYS A 9 3.57 20.69 -8.22
C LYS A 9 2.59 21.05 -7.10
N ASN A 10 1.44 20.38 -7.06
CA ASN A 10 0.39 20.64 -6.08
C ASN A 10 -0.30 19.32 -5.67
N TRP A 11 -1.15 19.41 -4.65
CA TRP A 11 -1.88 18.25 -4.14
C TRP A 11 -2.89 17.68 -5.14
N GLU A 12 -3.55 18.52 -5.94
CA GLU A 12 -4.56 18.05 -6.90
C GLU A 12 -3.94 17.16 -7.97
N ASP A 13 -2.79 17.57 -8.53
CA ASP A 13 -2.01 16.77 -9.48
C ASP A 13 -1.58 15.45 -8.86
N ARG A 14 -1.07 15.50 -7.63
CA ARG A 14 -0.65 14.30 -6.89
C ARG A 14 -1.83 13.37 -6.64
N TYR A 15 -2.96 13.89 -6.21
CA TYR A 15 -4.18 13.12 -5.99
C TYR A 15 -4.66 12.43 -7.27
N ARG A 16 -4.66 13.14 -8.41
CA ARG A 16 -4.98 12.54 -9.71
C ARG A 16 -4.06 11.39 -10.07
N LEU A 17 -2.75 11.56 -9.87
CA LEU A 17 -1.76 10.51 -10.11
C LEU A 17 -1.96 9.30 -9.19
N ILE A 18 -2.29 9.51 -7.91
CA ILE A 18 -2.60 8.40 -6.98
C ILE A 18 -3.84 7.63 -7.47
N ILE A 19 -4.91 8.33 -7.83
CA ILE A 19 -6.13 7.69 -8.36
C ILE A 19 -5.83 6.93 -9.66
N GLN A 20 -5.00 7.48 -10.54
CA GLN A 20 -4.57 6.81 -11.77
C GLN A 20 -3.73 5.56 -11.48
N ALA A 21 -2.82 5.64 -10.52
CA ALA A 21 -2.01 4.50 -10.08
C ALA A 21 -2.88 3.33 -9.64
N GLY A 22 -3.96 3.60 -8.90
CA GLY A 22 -4.89 2.58 -8.40
C GLY A 22 -5.62 1.80 -9.50
N LYS A 23 -5.71 2.32 -10.73
CA LYS A 23 -6.28 1.60 -11.88
C LYS A 23 -5.44 0.41 -12.34
N ASN A 24 -4.17 0.36 -11.93
CA ASN A 24 -3.26 -0.74 -12.23
C ASN A 24 -3.38 -1.90 -11.23
N LEU A 25 -4.17 -1.74 -10.15
CA LEU A 25 -4.55 -2.87 -9.33
C LEU A 25 -5.70 -3.62 -9.98
N SER A 26 -5.48 -4.90 -10.22
CA SER A 26 -6.55 -5.81 -10.63
C SER A 26 -7.52 -5.97 -9.47
N ARG A 27 -8.82 -5.84 -9.75
CA ARG A 27 -9.85 -6.15 -8.76
C ARG A 27 -9.87 -7.67 -8.57
N PRO A 28 -9.67 -8.18 -7.33
CA PRO A 28 -9.79 -9.60 -7.08
C PRO A 28 -11.24 -10.05 -7.27
N ASN A 29 -11.42 -11.30 -7.71
CA ASN A 29 -12.72 -11.96 -7.65
C ASN A 29 -13.08 -12.33 -6.19
N ASP A 30 -14.29 -12.83 -5.97
CA ASP A 30 -14.79 -13.09 -4.61
C ASP A 30 -13.98 -14.20 -3.89
N ASP A 31 -13.50 -15.21 -4.62
CA ASP A 31 -12.67 -16.29 -4.06
C ASP A 31 -11.27 -15.79 -3.68
N GLU A 32 -10.67 -14.96 -4.53
CA GLU A 32 -9.39 -14.30 -4.25
C GLU A 32 -9.52 -13.38 -3.05
N LEU A 33 -10.58 -12.57 -2.99
CA LEU A 33 -10.82 -11.64 -1.89
C LEU A 33 -11.07 -12.38 -0.56
N ALA A 34 -11.77 -13.52 -0.60
CA ALA A 34 -12.01 -14.36 0.58
C ALA A 34 -10.73 -14.98 1.15
N GLN A 35 -9.68 -15.14 0.34
CA GLN A 35 -8.37 -15.60 0.78
C GLN A 35 -7.47 -14.47 1.30
N MET A 36 -7.84 -13.20 1.08
CA MET A 36 -7.08 -12.06 1.59
C MET A 36 -7.46 -11.72 3.02
N GLN A 37 -6.49 -11.22 3.80
CA GLN A 37 -6.77 -10.74 5.14
C GLN A 37 -7.42 -9.35 5.07
N ALA A 38 -8.58 -9.21 5.70
CA ALA A 38 -9.22 -7.91 5.86
C ALA A 38 -8.41 -7.03 6.86
N ILE A 39 -8.19 -5.78 6.48
CA ILE A 39 -7.56 -4.76 7.31
C ILE A 39 -8.65 -3.96 8.01
N THR A 40 -8.68 -4.05 9.34
CA THR A 40 -9.61 -3.31 10.20
C THR A 40 -9.09 -1.91 10.50
N GLY A 41 -9.99 -0.96 10.78
CA GLY A 41 -9.61 0.40 11.19
C GLY A 41 -9.40 1.38 10.03
N CYS A 42 -9.74 1.01 8.79
CA CYS A 42 -9.93 1.92 7.68
C CYS A 42 -11.42 2.23 7.50
N GLU A 43 -11.77 3.45 7.08
CA GLU A 43 -13.16 3.88 6.83
C GLU A 43 -13.79 3.07 5.70
N ALA A 44 -12.97 2.75 4.69
CA ALA A 44 -13.33 1.85 3.61
C ALA A 44 -12.75 0.46 3.87
N LYS A 45 -13.46 -0.59 3.42
CA LYS A 45 -12.92 -1.94 3.49
C LYS A 45 -11.63 -2.05 2.69
N MET A 46 -10.68 -2.76 3.25
CA MET A 46 -9.38 -2.99 2.65
C MET A 46 -8.94 -4.41 2.97
N TRP A 47 -8.25 -5.03 2.03
CA TRP A 47 -7.71 -6.36 2.11
C TRP A 47 -6.25 -6.33 1.68
N PHE A 48 -5.46 -7.17 2.32
CA PHE A 48 -4.03 -7.31 2.07
C PHE A 48 -3.66 -8.79 2.15
N GLN A 49 -2.75 -9.20 1.28
CA GLN A 49 -2.29 -10.58 1.18
C GLN A 49 -0.77 -10.61 1.17
N ILE A 50 -0.23 -11.52 1.96
CA ILE A 50 1.21 -11.77 2.08
C ILE A 50 1.48 -13.16 1.51
N MET A 51 2.40 -13.25 0.55
CA MET A 51 2.74 -14.49 -0.13
C MET A 51 4.27 -14.67 -0.11
N PRO A 52 4.81 -15.50 0.80
CA PRO A 52 6.22 -15.83 0.80
C PRO A 52 6.63 -16.53 -0.51
N LYS A 53 7.82 -16.24 -1.02
CA LYS A 53 8.42 -16.91 -2.19
C LYS A 53 9.56 -17.84 -1.77
N ASN A 54 9.92 -18.75 -2.67
CA ASN A 54 10.99 -19.73 -2.45
C ASN A 54 12.38 -19.10 -2.31
N ASP A 55 12.58 -17.88 -2.81
CA ASP A 55 13.83 -17.11 -2.75
C ASP A 55 13.97 -16.26 -1.48
N ARG A 56 13.13 -16.52 -0.45
CA ARG A 56 13.06 -15.76 0.81
C ARG A 56 12.63 -14.30 0.65
N THR A 57 12.05 -13.96 -0.50
CA THR A 57 11.37 -12.68 -0.69
C THR A 57 9.87 -12.83 -0.51
N PHE A 58 9.16 -11.71 -0.45
CA PHE A 58 7.71 -11.69 -0.33
C PHE A 58 7.06 -11.04 -1.57
N GLN A 59 5.94 -11.61 -1.99
CA GLN A 59 4.95 -10.95 -2.84
C GLN A 59 3.79 -10.49 -1.97
N PHE A 60 3.25 -9.35 -2.35
CA PHE A 60 2.09 -8.75 -1.71
C PHE A 60 1.04 -8.42 -2.76
N ASN A 61 -0.22 -8.55 -2.35
CA ASN A 61 -1.38 -8.04 -3.07
C ASN A 61 -2.26 -7.24 -2.10
N GLY A 62 -3.07 -6.34 -2.63
CA GLY A 62 -4.03 -5.60 -1.82
C GLY A 62 -5.13 -4.97 -2.66
N PHE A 63 -6.26 -4.73 -2.01
CA PHE A 63 -7.43 -4.12 -2.61
C PHE A 63 -8.21 -3.32 -1.57
N SER A 64 -8.88 -2.25 -2.00
CA SER A 64 -9.80 -1.48 -1.17
C SER A 64 -11.01 -1.02 -1.99
N GLU A 65 -12.15 -0.87 -1.31
CA GLU A 65 -13.33 -0.23 -1.91
C GLU A 65 -13.10 1.27 -2.17
N ALA A 66 -12.16 1.91 -1.47
CA ALA A 66 -11.78 3.29 -1.70
C ALA A 66 -10.76 3.43 -2.84
N ARG A 67 -11.12 4.17 -3.89
CA ARG A 67 -10.25 4.44 -5.06
C ARG A 67 -8.89 5.02 -4.67
N ILE A 68 -8.86 5.94 -3.71
CA ILE A 68 -7.61 6.54 -3.23
C ILE A 68 -6.72 5.51 -2.54
N MET A 69 -7.30 4.61 -1.75
CA MET A 69 -6.55 3.54 -1.08
C MET A 69 -5.98 2.55 -2.09
N ASN A 70 -6.68 2.23 -3.19
CA ASN A 70 -6.10 1.45 -4.28
C ASN A 70 -4.86 2.12 -4.89
N GLY A 71 -4.87 3.44 -5.03
CA GLY A 71 -3.69 4.18 -5.46
C GLY A 71 -2.52 4.06 -4.50
N LEU A 72 -2.77 4.24 -3.20
CA LEU A 72 -1.75 4.12 -2.16
C LEU A 72 -1.21 2.69 -2.06
N LEU A 73 -2.08 1.68 -2.13
CA LEU A 73 -1.71 0.27 -2.18
C LEU A 73 -0.83 -0.01 -3.38
N TRP A 74 -1.19 0.45 -4.57
CA TRP A 74 -0.36 0.23 -5.76
C TRP A 74 1.05 0.80 -5.58
N ILE A 75 1.15 2.03 -5.05
CA ILE A 75 2.43 2.70 -4.78
C ILE A 75 3.25 1.92 -3.76
N LEU A 76 2.62 1.50 -2.66
CA LEU A 76 3.25 0.70 -1.61
C LEU A 76 3.75 -0.64 -2.14
N LEU A 77 2.90 -1.38 -2.86
CA LEU A 77 3.22 -2.69 -3.42
C LEU A 77 4.41 -2.64 -4.39
N ASN A 78 4.53 -1.56 -5.19
CA ASN A 78 5.70 -1.36 -6.05
C ASN A 78 7.00 -1.16 -5.26
N GLN A 79 6.91 -0.66 -4.01
CA GLN A 79 8.06 -0.43 -3.15
C GLN A 79 8.45 -1.67 -2.35
N ILE A 80 7.49 -2.52 -1.95
CA ILE A 80 7.72 -3.64 -1.03
C ILE A 80 7.80 -5.02 -1.69
N ASN A 81 7.28 -5.19 -2.91
CA ASN A 81 7.33 -6.48 -3.60
C ASN A 81 8.76 -6.92 -3.92
N GLY A 82 9.03 -8.22 -3.70
CA GLY A 82 10.35 -8.81 -3.95
C GLY A 82 11.38 -8.51 -2.87
N LYS A 83 10.97 -7.90 -1.75
CA LYS A 83 11.86 -7.65 -0.61
C LYS A 83 11.94 -8.86 0.32
N THR A 84 13.09 -8.99 0.96
CA THR A 84 13.33 -9.92 2.08
C THR A 84 12.70 -9.39 3.38
N ALA A 85 12.59 -10.25 4.40
CA ALA A 85 12.11 -9.83 5.73
C ALA A 85 12.95 -8.67 6.30
N ASP A 86 14.29 -8.76 6.22
CA ASP A 86 15.19 -7.73 6.76
C ASP A 86 14.99 -6.36 6.10
N GLU A 87 14.81 -6.33 4.78
CA GLU A 87 14.51 -5.09 4.05
C GLU A 87 13.13 -4.52 4.42
N LEU A 88 12.14 -5.38 4.66
CA LEU A 88 10.81 -4.95 5.10
C LEU A 88 10.81 -4.44 6.53
N ASN A 89 11.63 -5.01 7.42
CA ASN A 89 11.76 -4.59 8.81
C ASN A 89 12.26 -3.14 8.92
N THR A 90 13.17 -2.77 8.02
CA THR A 90 13.79 -1.43 7.96
C THR A 90 12.97 -0.43 7.16
N PHE A 91 11.88 -0.85 6.53
CA PHE A 91 11.05 -0.01 5.70
C PHE A 91 10.03 0.78 6.53
N ASP A 92 10.13 2.11 6.49
CA ASP A 92 9.17 3.02 7.11
C ASP A 92 8.14 3.52 6.08
N ILE A 93 6.92 2.98 6.15
CA ILE A 93 5.80 3.36 5.31
C ILE A 93 5.45 4.85 5.45
N THR A 94 5.49 5.39 6.67
CA THR A 94 5.09 6.78 6.93
C THR A 94 6.11 7.74 6.33
N ALA A 95 7.40 7.45 6.51
CA ALA A 95 8.49 8.20 5.90
C ALA A 95 8.39 8.15 4.37
N PHE A 96 8.18 6.97 3.79
CA PHE A 96 8.03 6.78 2.35
C PHE A 96 6.91 7.64 1.75
N PHE A 97 5.70 7.62 2.33
CA PHE A 97 4.61 8.47 1.85
C PHE A 97 4.81 9.96 2.17
N SER A 98 5.60 10.30 3.18
CA SER A 98 5.97 11.69 3.50
C SER A 98 6.92 12.25 2.45
N GLU A 99 7.93 11.49 2.02
CA GLU A 99 8.84 11.87 0.93
C GLU A 99 8.11 12.08 -0.39
N LEU A 100 7.02 11.34 -0.63
CA LEU A 100 6.15 11.54 -1.77
C LEU A 100 5.20 12.75 -1.63
N GLY A 101 5.21 13.43 -0.49
CA GLY A 101 4.32 14.56 -0.20
C GLY A 101 2.84 14.15 -0.08
N ILE A 102 2.58 12.93 0.39
CA ILE A 102 1.24 12.33 0.48
C ILE A 102 0.71 12.35 1.93
N SER A 103 1.51 11.93 2.91
CA SER A 103 1.05 11.65 4.28
C SER A 103 0.30 12.82 4.93
N GLN A 104 0.77 14.06 4.74
CA GLN A 104 0.20 15.27 5.37
C GLN A 104 -1.21 15.63 4.87
N ARG A 105 -1.69 15.00 3.78
CA ARG A 105 -3.01 15.27 3.18
C ARG A 105 -3.97 14.10 3.32
N LEU A 106 -3.53 13.00 3.92
CA LEU A 106 -4.39 11.86 4.22
C LEU A 106 -5.17 12.13 5.50
N SER A 107 -6.42 11.67 5.56
CA SER A 107 -7.16 11.63 6.82
C SER A 107 -6.51 10.64 7.79
N GLU A 108 -6.74 10.84 9.09
CA GLU A 108 -6.26 9.94 10.14
C GLU A 108 -6.65 8.48 9.86
N THR A 109 -7.86 8.25 9.36
CA THR A 109 -8.36 6.90 9.05
C THR A 109 -7.59 6.23 7.90
N ARG A 110 -7.13 6.99 6.90
CA ARG A 110 -6.32 6.45 5.80
C ARG A 110 -4.91 6.12 6.26
N LEU A 111 -4.32 7.00 7.09
CA LEU A 111 -3.02 6.74 7.71
C LEU A 111 -3.07 5.50 8.61
N ASN A 112 -4.14 5.33 9.39
CA ASN A 112 -4.32 4.14 10.20
C ASN A 112 -4.32 2.86 9.36
N GLY A 113 -5.04 2.83 8.24
CA GLY A 113 -5.03 1.68 7.33
C GLY A 113 -3.62 1.33 6.82
N LEU A 114 -2.81 2.32 6.46
CA LEU A 114 -1.41 2.11 6.06
C LEU A 114 -0.54 1.61 7.22
N ASN A 115 -0.76 2.11 8.43
CA ASN A 115 -0.02 1.69 9.61
C ASN A 115 -0.32 0.24 10.02
N GLN A 116 -1.56 -0.23 9.82
CA GLN A 116 -1.91 -1.64 10.02
C GLN A 116 -1.12 -2.55 9.07
N ILE A 117 -0.94 -2.15 7.81
CA ILE A 117 -0.07 -2.88 6.87
C ILE A 117 1.38 -2.85 7.37
N ALA A 118 1.88 -1.70 7.84
CA ALA A 118 3.24 -1.60 8.39
C ALA A 118 3.48 -2.58 9.55
N GLN A 119 2.49 -2.75 10.43
CA GLN A 119 2.55 -3.71 11.53
C GLN A 119 2.61 -5.16 11.02
N GLN A 120 1.83 -5.50 9.99
CA GLN A 120 1.90 -6.83 9.38
C GLN A 120 3.27 -7.11 8.77
N LEU A 121 3.90 -6.14 8.10
CA LEU A 121 5.24 -6.31 7.53
C LEU A 121 6.28 -6.58 8.62
N LYS A 122 6.22 -5.88 9.76
CA LYS A 122 7.12 -6.10 10.90
C LYS A 122 6.99 -7.52 11.48
N ASN A 123 5.78 -8.08 11.48
CA ASN A 123 5.54 -9.43 11.97
C ASN A 123 6.12 -10.54 11.06
N LEU A 124 6.60 -10.20 9.86
CA LEU A 124 7.30 -11.17 8.99
C LEU A 124 8.75 -11.41 9.40
N CYS A 125 9.28 -10.60 10.32
CA CYS A 125 10.69 -10.57 10.68
C CYS A 125 11.00 -11.33 11.98
N ILE A 126 10.20 -12.34 12.31
CA ILE A 126 10.27 -13.13 13.55
C ILE A 126 11.05 -14.43 13.32
#